data_AF-A0A842SEG1-F1
#
_entry.id   AF-A0A842SEG1-F1
#
_cell.length_a   1.000
_cell.length_b   1.000
_cell.length_c   1.000
_cell.angle_alpha   90.00
_cell.angle_beta   90.00
_cell.angle_gamma   90.00
#
_symmetry.space_group_name_H-M   'P 1'
#
loop_
_entity.id
_entity.type
_entity.pdbx_description
1 polymer ?
#
loop_
_entity_poly.entity_id
_entity_poly.type
_entity_poly.pdbx_seq_one_letter_code
_entity_poly.pdbx_strand_id
1 'polypeptide(L)'
;MSEKENNNARIGVFVCSCGKNIGGVVDVKTVTEYAKTLPDVKVAMLNIYTCADPGQNEIKDAIKEHNLNRVVVAACSPRMHEPTFRNCISEAGLNPYLLEMANLREHDSWVHIWEKEKATEKAKEIVNIAVAKARFLKPLENFVVPVKKEALVIGGGVAGCQAALDLADKGFPVTLVEKEPSIGGIMAALDKTFPTMDCSICILGPKLVEVGRHPNINLLTNTEVVKSEGYIGNFKITTRTKPRYVIEENCTGCGDCSEVCPVTIPSKFERGLKPLKAIHAPFPQAVPLKYNIDTDACIKCYKCAEACKDRRAIDLTQEEAVREFEVGTVIVATGCEPSDP
;
A
#
# COMPACT_ATOMS: atom_id res chain seq x y z
N MET A 1 -11.35 19.83 28.39
CA MET A 1 -11.24 19.25 29.75
C MET A 1 -10.24 20.09 30.52
N SER A 2 -10.61 20.55 31.71
CA SER A 2 -9.71 21.35 32.56
C SER A 2 -8.57 20.49 33.12
N GLU A 3 -7.42 21.07 33.46
CA GLU A 3 -6.31 20.34 34.12
C GLU A 3 -6.74 19.58 35.38
N LYS A 4 -7.84 20.00 36.04
CA LYS A 4 -8.43 19.32 37.19
C LYS A 4 -9.10 17.98 36.86
N GLU A 5 -9.62 17.78 35.64
CA GLU A 5 -10.23 16.51 35.21
C GLU A 5 -9.18 15.44 34.84
N ASN A 6 -7.93 15.85 34.64
CA ASN A 6 -6.81 14.94 34.36
C ASN A 6 -6.28 14.25 35.61
N ASN A 7 -6.52 14.80 36.81
CA ASN A 7 -5.97 14.28 38.07
C ASN A 7 -6.80 13.17 38.74
N ASN A 8 -7.99 12.82 38.24
CA ASN A 8 -8.82 11.76 38.80
C ASN A 8 -9.30 10.82 37.69
N ALA A 9 -8.47 9.83 37.35
CA ALA A 9 -8.81 8.85 36.32
C ALA A 9 -10.01 7.99 36.77
N ARG A 10 -10.94 7.74 35.85
CA ARG A 10 -12.05 6.78 36.00
C ARG A 10 -12.02 5.89 34.78
N ILE A 11 -11.44 4.73 34.98
CA ILE A 11 -11.08 3.79 33.92
C ILE A 11 -12.15 2.70 33.85
N GLY A 12 -12.66 2.44 32.63
CA GLY A 12 -13.41 1.22 32.33
C GLY A 12 -12.49 0.21 31.66
N VAL A 13 -12.44 -1.02 32.17
CA VAL A 13 -11.64 -2.11 31.59
C VAL A 13 -12.57 -3.16 30.95
N PHE A 14 -12.41 -3.42 29.66
CA PHE A 14 -13.25 -4.36 28.92
C PHE A 14 -12.39 -5.53 28.44
N VAL A 15 -12.60 -6.71 29.02
CA VAL A 15 -11.83 -7.92 28.70
C VAL A 15 -12.60 -8.75 27.69
N CYS A 16 -11.97 -9.05 26.56
CA CYS A 16 -12.57 -9.80 25.45
C CYS A 16 -12.20 -11.29 25.54
N SER A 17 -13.20 -12.18 25.39
CA SER A 17 -12.96 -13.62 25.20
C SER A 17 -12.54 -13.96 23.77
N CYS A 18 -12.94 -13.14 22.79
CA CYS A 18 -12.79 -13.38 21.36
C CYS A 18 -13.27 -14.80 20.98
N GLY A 19 -14.42 -15.21 21.51
CA GLY A 19 -14.87 -16.59 21.50
C GLY A 19 -13.91 -17.48 22.31
N LYS A 20 -13.24 -18.42 21.64
CA LYS A 20 -12.20 -19.28 22.24
C LYS A 20 -10.77 -18.83 21.97
N ASN A 21 -10.57 -17.77 21.18
CA ASN A 21 -9.22 -17.32 20.84
C ASN A 21 -8.44 -16.80 22.05
N ILE A 22 -9.12 -16.06 22.94
CA ILE A 22 -8.53 -15.59 24.21
C ILE A 22 -9.03 -16.47 25.35
N GLY A 23 -10.36 -16.57 25.51
CA GLY A 23 -10.99 -17.31 26.61
C GLY A 23 -10.79 -18.83 26.60
N GLY A 24 -10.18 -19.41 25.55
CA GLY A 24 -9.78 -20.81 25.53
C GLY A 24 -8.46 -21.09 26.24
N VAL A 25 -7.63 -20.05 26.46
CA VAL A 25 -6.27 -20.14 27.00
C VAL A 25 -6.14 -19.27 28.24
N VAL A 26 -6.53 -18.00 28.15
CA VAL A 26 -6.53 -17.04 29.25
C VAL A 26 -7.86 -17.13 29.99
N ASP A 27 -7.81 -17.23 31.32
CA ASP A 27 -9.02 -17.10 32.13
C ASP A 27 -9.43 -15.63 32.24
N VAL A 28 -10.21 -15.21 31.24
CA VAL A 28 -10.72 -13.83 31.10
C VAL A 28 -11.63 -13.41 32.25
N LYS A 29 -12.28 -14.34 32.97
CA LYS A 29 -13.05 -13.99 34.16
C LYS A 29 -12.11 -13.56 35.29
N THR A 30 -11.06 -14.35 35.53
CA THR A 30 -10.04 -14.04 36.53
C THR A 30 -9.31 -12.73 36.20
N VAL A 31 -9.01 -12.46 34.92
CA VAL A 31 -8.41 -11.18 34.50
C VAL A 31 -9.39 -10.00 34.73
N THR A 32 -10.68 -10.19 34.48
CA THR A 32 -11.71 -9.16 34.72
C THR A 32 -11.83 -8.82 36.20
N GLU A 33 -11.86 -9.83 37.08
CA GLU A 33 -11.92 -9.60 38.53
C GLU A 33 -10.65 -8.93 39.05
N TYR A 34 -9.47 -9.35 38.55
CA TYR A 34 -8.20 -8.68 38.85
C TYR A 34 -8.24 -7.20 38.44
N ALA A 35 -8.75 -6.88 37.25
CA ALA A 35 -8.80 -5.50 36.76
C ALA A 35 -9.61 -4.57 37.69
N LYS A 36 -10.64 -5.07 38.38
CA LYS A 36 -11.41 -4.29 39.37
C LYS A 36 -10.58 -3.87 40.59
N THR A 37 -9.50 -4.59 40.89
CA THR A 37 -8.61 -4.29 42.02
C THR A 37 -7.59 -3.18 41.71
N LEU A 38 -7.44 -2.81 40.43
CA LEU A 38 -6.44 -1.85 40.01
C LEU A 38 -6.87 -0.41 40.36
N PRO A 39 -5.92 0.49 40.67
CA PRO A 39 -6.22 1.88 40.98
C PRO A 39 -7.00 2.57 39.85
N ASP A 40 -7.94 3.44 40.23
CA ASP A 40 -8.73 4.28 39.33
C ASP A 40 -9.70 3.53 38.38
N VAL A 41 -9.75 2.19 38.42
CA VAL A 41 -10.74 1.38 37.70
C VAL A 41 -12.10 1.49 38.41
N LYS A 42 -13.12 1.96 37.67
CA LYS A 42 -14.50 2.09 38.18
C LYS A 42 -15.40 0.93 37.78
N VAL A 43 -15.14 0.35 36.62
CA VAL A 43 -15.88 -0.78 36.09
C VAL A 43 -14.93 -1.68 35.31
N ALA A 44 -15.10 -2.99 35.47
CA ALA A 44 -14.47 -3.97 34.60
C ALA A 44 -15.52 -4.98 34.13
N MET A 45 -15.58 -5.21 32.82
CA MET A 45 -16.59 -6.04 32.17
C MET A 45 -15.94 -7.11 31.31
N LEU A 46 -16.60 -8.26 31.25
CA LEU A 46 -16.22 -9.38 30.40
C LEU A 46 -17.20 -9.46 29.23
N ASN A 47 -16.66 -9.46 28.01
CA ASN A 47 -17.43 -9.57 26.78
C ASN A 47 -16.95 -10.75 25.95
N ILE A 48 -17.86 -11.42 25.24
CA ILE A 48 -17.47 -12.49 24.31
C ILE A 48 -16.78 -11.89 23.08
N TYR A 49 -17.36 -10.84 22.50
CA TYR A 49 -16.83 -10.12 21.34
C TYR A 49 -16.95 -8.60 21.55
N THR A 50 -15.93 -7.99 22.14
CA THR A 50 -15.95 -6.55 22.46
C THR A 50 -16.07 -5.65 21.23
N CYS A 51 -15.58 -6.09 20.06
CA CYS A 51 -15.67 -5.32 18.81
C CYS A 51 -17.04 -5.43 18.11
N ALA A 52 -17.90 -6.36 18.50
CA ALA A 52 -19.25 -6.46 17.94
C ALA A 52 -20.16 -5.38 18.53
N ASP A 53 -21.27 -5.07 17.85
CA ASP A 53 -22.21 -4.02 18.26
C ASP A 53 -22.63 -4.11 19.74
N PRO A 54 -22.96 -5.28 20.31
CA PRO A 54 -23.30 -5.37 21.74
C PRO A 54 -22.14 -4.94 22.64
N GLY A 55 -20.91 -5.38 22.34
CA GLY A 55 -19.72 -5.02 23.13
C GLY A 55 -19.35 -3.55 23.00
N GLN A 56 -19.53 -2.95 21.83
CA GLN A 56 -19.34 -1.51 21.65
C GLN A 56 -20.41 -0.70 22.39
N ASN A 57 -21.67 -1.14 22.39
CA ASN A 57 -22.73 -0.47 23.14
C ASN A 57 -22.49 -0.56 24.65
N GLU A 58 -22.06 -1.71 25.18
CA GLU A 58 -21.69 -1.83 26.58
C GLU A 58 -20.56 -0.87 26.99
N ILE A 59 -19.56 -0.65 26.12
CA ILE A 59 -18.53 0.38 26.35
C ILE A 59 -19.17 1.78 26.41
N LYS A 60 -20.00 2.12 25.43
CA LYS A 60 -20.64 3.45 25.34
C LYS A 60 -21.57 3.73 26.52
N ASP A 61 -22.31 2.73 26.97
CA ASP A 61 -23.21 2.81 28.10
C ASP A 61 -22.42 2.97 29.40
N ALA A 62 -21.39 2.14 29.61
CA ALA A 62 -20.51 2.25 30.77
C ALA A 62 -19.79 3.61 30.86
N ILE A 63 -19.40 4.21 29.72
CA ILE A 63 -18.82 5.56 29.68
C ILE A 63 -19.79 6.59 30.29
N LYS A 64 -21.07 6.51 29.95
CA LYS A 64 -22.10 7.43 30.45
C LYS A 64 -22.48 7.13 31.90
N GLU A 65 -22.78 5.87 32.21
CA GLU A 65 -23.28 5.43 33.52
C GLU A 65 -22.26 5.64 34.62
N HIS A 66 -20.99 5.32 34.37
CA HIS A 66 -19.90 5.45 35.34
C HIS A 66 -19.10 6.74 35.16
N ASN A 67 -19.54 7.63 34.26
CA ASN A 67 -18.87 8.87 33.89
C ASN A 67 -17.38 8.64 33.59
N LEU A 68 -17.02 7.64 32.79
CA LEU A 68 -15.61 7.28 32.55
C LEU A 68 -14.87 8.37 31.79
N ASN A 69 -13.58 8.59 32.10
CA ASN A 69 -12.71 9.44 31.28
C ASN A 69 -11.54 8.69 30.65
N ARG A 70 -11.44 7.38 30.83
CA ARG A 70 -10.43 6.52 30.24
C ARG A 70 -11.05 5.15 29.95
N VAL A 71 -10.63 4.53 28.85
CA VAL A 71 -11.07 3.19 28.47
C VAL A 71 -9.86 2.32 28.19
N VAL A 72 -9.85 1.11 28.76
CA VAL A 72 -8.88 0.07 28.44
C VAL A 72 -9.62 -1.10 27.81
N VAL A 73 -9.25 -1.50 26.61
CA VAL A 73 -9.79 -2.70 25.96
C VAL A 73 -8.72 -3.78 25.92
N ALA A 74 -8.93 -4.88 26.65
CA ALA A 74 -8.03 -6.01 26.72
C ALA A 74 -8.49 -7.11 25.76
N ALA A 75 -7.92 -7.12 24.55
CA ALA A 75 -8.41 -7.92 23.43
C ALA A 75 -7.30 -8.28 22.44
N CYS A 76 -7.46 -7.90 21.17
CA CYS A 76 -6.51 -8.14 20.07
C CYS A 76 -5.54 -6.97 19.90
N SER A 77 -4.67 -7.09 18.89
CA SER A 77 -3.72 -6.05 18.51
C SER A 77 -4.36 -4.69 18.23
N PRO A 78 -3.78 -3.57 18.72
CA PRO A 78 -4.21 -2.22 18.35
C PRO A 78 -4.09 -1.97 16.84
N ARG A 79 -3.17 -2.66 16.15
CA ARG A 79 -3.04 -2.57 14.68
C ARG A 79 -4.31 -3.03 13.93
N MET A 80 -5.19 -3.77 14.59
CA MET A 80 -6.44 -4.27 14.00
C MET A 80 -7.64 -3.40 14.38
N HIS A 81 -7.88 -3.19 15.68
CA HIS A 81 -9.14 -2.59 16.16
C HIS A 81 -8.98 -1.29 16.96
N GLU A 82 -7.79 -0.70 17.04
CA GLU A 82 -7.65 0.63 17.66
C GLU A 82 -8.53 1.69 16.98
N PRO A 83 -8.60 1.79 15.63
CA PRO A 83 -9.53 2.73 14.99
C PRO A 83 -11.00 2.46 15.34
N THR A 84 -11.38 1.17 15.43
CA THR A 84 -12.75 0.76 15.81
C THR A 84 -13.11 1.27 17.19
N PHE A 85 -12.26 1.02 18.20
CA PHE A 85 -12.54 1.43 19.57
C PHE A 85 -12.38 2.94 19.78
N ARG A 86 -11.47 3.60 19.06
CA ARG A 86 -11.38 5.07 19.05
C ARG A 86 -12.69 5.70 18.57
N ASN A 87 -13.29 5.17 17.50
CA ASN A 87 -14.59 5.64 17.01
C ASN A 87 -15.69 5.36 18.05
N CYS A 88 -15.74 4.15 18.60
CA CYS A 88 -16.72 3.75 19.62
C CYS A 88 -16.75 4.70 20.84
N ILE A 89 -15.60 5.00 21.44
CA ILE A 89 -15.57 5.90 22.60
C ILE A 89 -15.82 7.36 22.20
N SER A 90 -15.47 7.75 20.97
CA SER A 90 -15.76 9.09 20.43
C SER A 90 -17.26 9.31 20.25
N GLU A 91 -18.01 8.30 19.82
CA GLU A 91 -19.48 8.33 19.76
C GLU A 91 -20.12 8.52 21.15
N ALA A 92 -19.47 8.07 22.21
CA ALA A 92 -19.88 8.32 23.60
C ALA A 92 -19.39 9.67 24.16
N GLY A 93 -18.71 10.50 23.36
CA GLY A 93 -18.21 11.81 23.76
C GLY A 93 -16.85 11.80 24.44
N LEU A 94 -16.14 10.66 24.48
CA LEU A 94 -14.79 10.57 25.04
C LEU A 94 -13.75 10.84 23.95
N ASN A 95 -12.68 11.56 24.28
CA ASN A 95 -11.60 11.80 23.33
C ASN A 95 -10.93 10.47 22.90
N PRO A 96 -10.70 10.23 21.60
CA PRO A 96 -10.19 8.95 21.09
C PRO A 96 -8.82 8.57 21.64
N TYR A 97 -8.01 9.54 22.07
CA TYR A 97 -6.68 9.33 22.63
C TYR A 97 -6.67 8.99 24.12
N LEU A 98 -7.85 8.87 24.72
CA LEU A 98 -8.06 8.38 26.09
C LEU A 98 -8.39 6.87 26.13
N LEU A 99 -8.15 6.19 25.01
CA LEU A 99 -8.15 4.73 24.86
C LEU A 99 -6.74 4.17 25.07
N GLU A 100 -6.65 3.05 25.77
CA GLU A 100 -5.49 2.14 25.70
C GLU A 100 -5.96 0.73 25.33
N MET A 101 -5.16 0.00 24.55
CA MET A 101 -5.44 -1.40 24.22
C MET A 101 -4.39 -2.33 24.84
N ALA A 102 -4.86 -3.35 25.55
CA ALA A 102 -4.07 -4.46 26.06
C ALA A 102 -4.18 -5.64 25.10
N ASN A 103 -3.09 -5.99 24.41
CA ASN A 103 -3.09 -7.11 23.46
C ASN A 103 -2.94 -8.45 24.21
N LEU A 104 -4.06 -9.13 24.44
CA LEU A 104 -4.14 -10.44 25.08
C LEU A 104 -4.24 -11.60 24.08
N ARG A 105 -4.31 -11.33 22.76
CA ARG A 105 -4.47 -12.36 21.73
C ARG A 105 -3.15 -12.70 21.06
N GLU A 106 -2.69 -11.84 20.15
CA GLU A 106 -1.48 -12.10 19.38
C GLU A 106 -0.22 -12.15 20.28
N HIS A 107 -0.22 -11.42 21.40
CA HIS A 107 0.93 -11.34 22.31
C HIS A 107 0.82 -12.26 23.53
N ASP A 108 -0.30 -12.95 23.70
CA ASP A 108 -0.53 -13.79 24.87
C ASP A 108 -1.25 -15.10 24.53
N SER A 109 -2.59 -15.10 24.40
CA SER A 109 -3.36 -16.34 24.27
C SER A 109 -2.94 -17.23 23.09
N TRP A 110 -2.60 -16.66 21.93
CA TRP A 110 -2.20 -17.44 20.74
C TRP A 110 -0.80 -18.04 20.83
N VAL A 111 0.06 -17.49 21.68
CA VAL A 111 1.47 -17.92 21.79
C VAL A 111 1.76 -18.71 23.06
N HIS A 112 0.84 -18.73 24.05
CA HIS A 112 0.97 -19.47 25.31
C HIS A 112 -0.13 -20.54 25.48
N ILE A 113 -0.56 -21.16 24.38
CA ILE A 113 -1.68 -22.14 24.36
C ILE A 113 -1.50 -23.33 25.32
N TRP A 114 -0.25 -23.66 25.67
CA TRP A 114 0.11 -24.79 26.54
C TRP A 114 0.37 -24.38 28.00
N GLU A 115 0.49 -23.09 28.30
CA GLU A 115 0.83 -22.56 29.63
C GLU A 115 -0.28 -21.62 30.14
N LYS A 116 -1.50 -22.14 30.25
CA LYS A 116 -2.72 -21.35 30.49
C LYS A 116 -2.68 -20.52 31.78
N GLU A 117 -2.13 -21.09 32.85
CA GLU A 117 -1.98 -20.40 34.14
C GLU A 117 -1.04 -19.21 33.99
N LYS A 118 0.11 -19.40 33.34
CA LYS A 118 1.07 -18.33 33.07
C LYS A 118 0.54 -17.30 32.08
N ALA A 119 -0.22 -17.72 31.07
CA ALA A 119 -0.91 -16.83 30.15
C ALA A 119 -1.91 -15.93 30.89
N THR A 120 -2.64 -16.49 31.86
CA THR A 120 -3.57 -15.72 32.69
C THR A 120 -2.85 -14.70 33.57
N GLU A 121 -1.73 -15.06 34.21
CA GLU A 121 -0.92 -14.11 34.98
C GLU A 121 -0.30 -13.02 34.08
N LYS A 122 0.18 -13.41 32.90
CA LYS A 122 0.68 -12.45 31.90
C LYS A 122 -0.42 -11.48 31.46
N ALA A 123 -1.63 -11.96 31.22
CA ALA A 123 -2.76 -11.13 30.83
C ALA A 123 -3.09 -10.08 31.91
N LYS A 124 -3.06 -10.47 33.19
CA LYS A 124 -3.23 -9.53 34.31
C LYS A 124 -2.18 -8.42 34.26
N GLU A 125 -0.92 -8.77 34.09
CA GLU A 125 0.16 -7.77 34.02
C GLU A 125 0.04 -6.86 32.79
N ILE A 126 -0.34 -7.39 31.62
CA ILE A 126 -0.58 -6.56 30.43
C ILE A 126 -1.72 -5.56 30.69
N VAL A 127 -2.81 -6.00 31.34
CA VAL A 127 -3.92 -5.12 31.72
C VAL A 127 -3.47 -4.07 32.75
N ASN A 128 -2.69 -4.47 33.75
CA ASN A 128 -2.12 -3.56 34.75
C ASN A 128 -1.26 -2.47 34.09
N ILE A 129 -0.39 -2.84 33.15
CA ILE A 129 0.44 -1.90 32.39
C ILE A 129 -0.43 -0.94 31.56
N ALA A 130 -1.45 -1.46 30.87
CA ALA A 130 -2.36 -0.65 30.06
C ALA A 130 -3.16 0.35 30.94
N VAL A 131 -3.67 -0.10 32.09
CA VAL A 131 -4.32 0.76 33.08
C VAL A 131 -3.35 1.82 33.60
N ALA A 132 -2.13 1.44 33.96
CA ALA A 132 -1.10 2.36 34.43
C ALA A 132 -0.82 3.47 33.40
N LYS A 133 -0.69 3.13 32.11
CA LYS A 133 -0.53 4.11 31.02
C LYS A 133 -1.79 4.95 30.82
N ALA A 134 -2.99 4.34 30.86
CA ALA A 134 -4.26 5.02 30.66
C ALA A 134 -4.47 6.19 31.65
N ARG A 135 -3.98 6.05 32.89
CA ARG A 135 -4.01 7.12 33.91
C ARG A 135 -3.33 8.40 33.46
N PHE A 136 -2.29 8.30 32.63
CA PHE A 136 -1.49 9.43 32.16
C PHE A 136 -1.80 9.86 30.73
N LEU A 137 -2.71 9.17 30.02
CA LEU A 137 -3.16 9.60 28.70
C LEU A 137 -3.76 11.01 28.79
N LYS A 138 -3.56 11.78 27.73
CA LYS A 138 -4.08 13.14 27.59
C LYS A 138 -5.00 13.18 26.36
N PRO A 139 -6.07 13.99 26.39
CA PRO A 139 -6.85 14.22 25.18
C PRO A 139 -5.96 14.90 24.14
N LEU A 140 -6.00 14.39 22.91
CA LEU A 140 -5.31 15.00 21.77
C LEU A 140 -6.32 15.38 20.68
N GLU A 141 -5.92 16.29 19.81
CA GLU A 141 -6.71 16.71 18.66
C GLU A 141 -6.12 16.11 17.38
N ASN A 142 -6.99 15.75 16.45
CA ASN A 142 -6.55 15.32 15.12
C ASN A 142 -6.14 16.54 14.31
N PHE A 143 -4.98 16.47 13.68
CA PHE A 143 -4.58 17.46 12.68
C PHE A 143 -5.32 17.18 11.37
N VAL A 144 -5.96 18.20 10.83
CA VAL A 144 -6.55 18.16 9.48
C VAL A 144 -5.49 18.63 8.50
N VAL A 145 -5.16 17.78 7.54
CA VAL A 145 -4.18 18.09 6.48
C VAL A 145 -4.87 18.13 5.12
N PRO A 146 -4.49 19.07 4.23
CA PRO A 146 -5.02 19.08 2.87
C PRO A 146 -4.57 17.81 2.13
N VAL A 147 -5.38 17.37 1.16
CA VAL A 147 -5.08 16.22 0.31
C VAL A 147 -4.95 16.71 -1.12
N LYS A 148 -3.76 16.52 -1.71
CA LYS A 148 -3.57 16.78 -3.14
C LYS A 148 -4.38 15.76 -3.95
N LYS A 149 -5.26 16.23 -4.84
CA LYS A 149 -6.19 15.39 -5.61
C LYS A 149 -5.53 14.76 -6.84
N GLU A 150 -4.33 14.22 -6.67
CA GLU A 150 -3.55 13.55 -7.72
C GLU A 150 -3.00 12.24 -7.18
N ALA A 151 -2.92 11.23 -8.04
CA ALA A 151 -2.41 9.91 -7.67
C ALA A 151 -1.16 9.54 -8.47
N LEU A 152 -0.26 8.81 -7.83
CA LEU A 152 0.84 8.11 -8.50
C LEU A 152 0.57 6.60 -8.50
N VAL A 153 0.73 5.96 -9.65
CA VAL A 153 0.70 4.50 -9.77
C VAL A 153 2.11 4.02 -10.17
N ILE A 154 2.65 3.06 -9.41
CA ILE A 154 3.98 2.49 -9.63
C ILE A 154 3.84 1.08 -10.19
N GLY A 155 4.19 0.89 -11.45
CA GLY A 155 4.08 -0.36 -12.20
C GLY A 155 2.89 -0.34 -13.17
N GLY A 156 3.18 -0.51 -14.46
CA GLY A 156 2.25 -0.52 -15.58
C GLY A 156 1.83 -1.93 -16.02
N GLY A 157 1.77 -2.89 -15.10
CA GLY A 157 1.09 -4.17 -15.34
C GLY A 157 -0.44 -4.01 -15.38
N VAL A 158 -1.17 -5.11 -15.55
CA VAL A 158 -2.66 -5.08 -15.60
C VAL A 158 -3.29 -4.40 -14.39
N ALA A 159 -2.74 -4.62 -13.18
CA ALA A 159 -3.23 -4.02 -11.94
C ALA A 159 -3.05 -2.50 -11.92
N GLY A 160 -1.86 -2.02 -12.28
CA GLY A 160 -1.57 -0.59 -12.31
C GLY A 160 -2.31 0.14 -13.44
N CYS A 161 -2.42 -0.48 -14.62
CA CYS A 161 -3.25 0.04 -15.71
C CYS A 161 -4.71 0.21 -15.28
N GLN A 162 -5.30 -0.79 -14.62
CA GLN A 162 -6.67 -0.69 -14.13
C GLN A 162 -6.82 0.41 -13.07
N ALA A 163 -5.92 0.47 -12.09
CA ALA A 163 -5.96 1.49 -11.05
C ALA A 163 -5.83 2.91 -11.63
N ALA A 164 -4.98 3.09 -12.64
CA ALA A 164 -4.82 4.36 -13.32
C ALA A 164 -6.09 4.76 -14.09
N LEU A 165 -6.68 3.85 -14.87
CA LEU A 165 -7.93 4.10 -15.60
C LEU A 165 -9.08 4.45 -14.65
N ASP A 166 -9.31 3.66 -13.60
CA ASP A 166 -10.43 3.88 -12.67
C ASP A 166 -10.37 5.25 -11.96
N LEU A 167 -9.16 5.72 -11.65
CA LEU A 167 -8.95 7.04 -11.05
C LEU A 167 -9.11 8.16 -12.08
N ALA A 168 -8.55 7.95 -13.27
CA ALA A 168 -8.56 8.93 -14.34
C ALA A 168 -9.96 9.16 -14.93
N ASP A 169 -10.77 8.10 -15.05
CA ASP A 169 -12.18 8.15 -15.46
C ASP A 169 -13.06 8.91 -14.44
N LYS A 170 -12.67 8.87 -13.16
CA LYS A 170 -13.30 9.68 -12.09
C LYS A 170 -12.82 11.12 -12.05
N GLY A 171 -11.93 11.51 -12.98
CA GLY A 171 -11.44 12.88 -13.12
C GLY A 171 -10.23 13.22 -12.25
N PHE A 172 -9.58 12.24 -11.61
CA PHE A 172 -8.33 12.49 -10.88
C PHE A 172 -7.14 12.43 -11.83
N PRO A 173 -6.23 13.42 -11.83
CA PRO A 173 -4.96 13.30 -12.53
C PRO A 173 -4.13 12.16 -11.95
N VAL A 174 -3.59 11.33 -12.84
CA VAL A 174 -2.77 10.17 -12.48
C VAL A 174 -1.44 10.27 -13.20
N THR A 175 -0.33 10.09 -12.46
CA THR A 175 0.95 9.76 -13.07
C THR A 175 1.17 8.25 -12.95
N LEU A 176 1.40 7.57 -14.06
CA LEU A 176 1.70 6.14 -14.10
C LEU A 176 3.17 5.95 -14.46
N VAL A 177 3.94 5.40 -13.54
CA VAL A 177 5.39 5.15 -13.70
C VAL A 177 5.61 3.68 -14.01
N GLU A 178 6.30 3.38 -15.11
CA GLU A 178 6.69 2.04 -15.54
C GLU A 178 8.20 1.97 -15.75
N LYS A 179 8.83 0.96 -15.13
CA LYS A 179 10.26 0.73 -15.15
C LYS A 179 10.75 0.36 -16.54
N GLU A 180 10.01 -0.48 -17.24
CA GLU A 180 10.34 -0.99 -18.55
C GLU A 180 9.96 0.01 -19.66
N PRO A 181 10.42 -0.19 -20.91
CA PRO A 181 10.10 0.71 -22.01
C PRO A 181 8.65 0.61 -22.49
N SER A 182 7.82 -0.27 -21.92
CA SER A 182 6.40 -0.45 -22.26
C SER A 182 5.61 -0.90 -21.04
N ILE A 183 4.34 -0.47 -20.97
CA ILE A 183 3.34 -1.05 -20.07
C ILE A 183 2.88 -2.43 -20.58
N GLY A 184 2.24 -3.20 -19.70
CA GLY A 184 1.69 -4.54 -19.97
C GLY A 184 2.10 -5.58 -18.93
N GLY A 185 3.29 -5.44 -18.34
CA GLY A 185 3.82 -6.36 -17.33
C GLY A 185 3.90 -7.82 -17.82
N ILE A 186 3.87 -8.77 -16.88
CA ILE A 186 3.94 -10.21 -17.19
C ILE A 186 2.80 -10.67 -18.10
N MET A 187 1.61 -10.07 -17.94
CA MET A 187 0.43 -10.48 -18.68
C MET A 187 0.60 -10.31 -20.19
N ALA A 188 1.36 -9.30 -20.64
CA ALA A 188 1.68 -9.12 -22.06
C ALA A 188 2.53 -10.26 -22.64
N ALA A 189 3.30 -10.97 -21.81
CA ALA A 189 4.13 -12.10 -22.21
C ALA A 189 3.39 -13.45 -22.18
N LEU A 190 2.15 -13.50 -21.67
CA LEU A 190 1.34 -14.71 -21.68
C LEU A 190 0.69 -14.90 -23.06
N ASP A 191 0.55 -16.14 -23.52
CA ASP A 191 -0.26 -16.43 -24.71
C ASP A 191 -1.75 -16.34 -24.39
N LYS A 192 -2.19 -17.10 -23.37
CA LYS A 192 -3.59 -17.21 -22.94
C LYS A 192 -3.78 -17.02 -21.44
N THR A 193 -5.01 -16.68 -21.05
CA THR A 193 -5.39 -16.50 -19.65
C THR A 193 -6.51 -17.46 -19.24
N PHE A 194 -6.25 -18.30 -18.24
CA PHE A 194 -7.28 -19.15 -17.64
C PHE A 194 -8.24 -18.31 -16.77
N PRO A 195 -9.49 -18.75 -16.53
CA PRO A 195 -10.11 -20.00 -16.99
C PRO A 195 -10.73 -19.92 -18.39
N THR A 196 -10.89 -18.73 -18.97
CA THR A 196 -11.59 -18.53 -20.25
C THR A 196 -10.76 -18.95 -21.45
N MET A 197 -9.44 -19.03 -21.30
CA MET A 197 -8.48 -19.33 -22.36
C MET A 197 -8.45 -18.28 -23.48
N ASP A 198 -8.87 -17.06 -23.17
CA ASP A 198 -8.71 -15.91 -24.06
C ASP A 198 -7.23 -15.60 -24.28
N CYS A 199 -6.91 -15.01 -25.43
CA CYS A 199 -5.57 -14.46 -25.65
C CYS A 199 -5.34 -13.27 -24.72
N SER A 200 -4.18 -13.21 -24.07
CA SER A 200 -3.86 -12.17 -23.08
C SER A 200 -3.97 -10.75 -23.66
N ILE A 201 -3.52 -10.56 -24.89
CA ILE A 201 -3.51 -9.24 -25.53
C ILE A 201 -4.92 -8.80 -25.95
N CYS A 202 -5.85 -9.73 -26.14
CA CYS A 202 -7.24 -9.38 -26.46
C CYS A 202 -7.91 -8.63 -25.31
N ILE A 203 -7.55 -8.95 -24.06
CA ILE A 203 -8.10 -8.30 -22.87
C ILE A 203 -7.19 -7.16 -22.37
N LEU A 204 -5.88 -7.29 -22.50
CA LEU A 204 -4.92 -6.30 -22.02
C LEU A 204 -4.71 -5.16 -23.02
N GLY A 205 -4.63 -5.47 -24.31
CA GLY A 205 -4.31 -4.52 -25.38
C GLY A 205 -5.19 -3.26 -25.39
N PRO A 206 -6.54 -3.39 -25.33
CA PRO A 206 -7.42 -2.23 -25.22
C PRO A 206 -7.09 -1.32 -24.03
N LYS A 207 -6.82 -1.91 -22.85
CA LYS A 207 -6.45 -1.15 -21.64
C LYS A 207 -5.12 -0.41 -21.81
N LEU A 208 -4.13 -1.03 -22.46
CA LEU A 208 -2.85 -0.35 -22.71
C LEU A 208 -3.06 0.87 -23.61
N VAL A 209 -3.86 0.72 -24.66
CA VAL A 209 -4.17 1.82 -25.59
C VAL A 209 -4.95 2.93 -24.89
N GLU A 210 -5.93 2.59 -24.06
CA GLU A 210 -6.68 3.56 -23.25
C GLU A 210 -5.73 4.32 -22.31
N VAL A 211 -4.89 3.61 -21.53
CA VAL A 211 -3.90 4.24 -20.64
C VAL A 211 -2.97 5.17 -21.40
N GLY A 212 -2.44 4.73 -22.55
CA GLY A 212 -1.50 5.50 -23.35
C GLY A 212 -2.10 6.73 -24.03
N ARG A 213 -3.43 6.89 -24.05
CA ARG A 213 -4.14 8.01 -24.69
C ARG A 213 -5.03 8.80 -23.73
N HIS A 214 -5.18 8.36 -22.49
CA HIS A 214 -6.12 8.96 -21.56
C HIS A 214 -5.66 10.37 -21.14
N PRO A 215 -6.51 11.42 -21.25
CA PRO A 215 -6.10 12.81 -21.03
C PRO A 215 -5.67 13.11 -19.58
N ASN A 216 -6.22 12.36 -18.61
CA ASN A 216 -5.85 12.49 -17.19
C ASN A 216 -4.71 11.56 -16.76
N ILE A 217 -4.10 10.79 -17.66
CA ILE A 217 -2.98 9.90 -17.32
C ILE A 217 -1.70 10.42 -17.96
N ASN A 218 -0.73 10.77 -17.11
CA ASN A 218 0.64 11.04 -17.51
C ASN A 218 1.45 9.73 -17.42
N LEU A 219 1.64 9.06 -18.55
CA LEU A 219 2.40 7.82 -18.64
C LEU A 219 3.90 8.08 -18.76
N LEU A 220 4.68 7.57 -17.81
CA LEU A 220 6.14 7.66 -17.77
C LEU A 220 6.75 6.26 -17.80
N THR A 221 7.13 5.80 -18.98
CA THR A 221 7.91 4.56 -19.18
C THR A 221 9.40 4.80 -19.00
N ASN A 222 10.21 3.73 -18.91
CA ASN A 222 11.64 3.81 -18.58
C ASN A 222 11.90 4.62 -17.29
N THR A 223 10.94 4.65 -16.39
CA THR A 223 10.95 5.56 -15.23
C THR A 223 10.80 4.75 -13.95
N GLU A 224 11.64 5.06 -12.97
CA GLU A 224 11.64 4.41 -11.66
C GLU A 224 11.44 5.46 -10.55
N VAL A 225 10.72 5.11 -9.50
CA VAL A 225 10.64 5.93 -8.28
C VAL A 225 11.93 5.72 -7.49
N VAL A 226 12.65 6.80 -7.21
CA VAL A 226 13.94 6.76 -6.49
C VAL A 226 13.85 7.30 -5.07
N LYS A 227 12.84 8.10 -4.76
CA LYS A 227 12.63 8.69 -3.43
C LYS A 227 11.15 8.92 -3.17
N SER A 228 10.71 8.65 -1.94
CA SER A 228 9.36 8.96 -1.45
C SER A 228 9.47 9.63 -0.09
N GLU A 229 8.93 10.84 0.01
CA GLU A 229 8.90 11.65 1.23
C GLU A 229 7.47 12.14 1.51
N GLY A 230 7.24 12.59 2.74
CA GLY A 230 5.95 13.14 3.17
C GLY A 230 5.04 12.10 3.83
N TYR A 231 3.74 12.36 3.79
CA TYR A 231 2.71 11.57 4.47
C TYR A 231 1.42 11.57 3.65
N ILE A 232 0.41 10.82 4.11
CA ILE A 232 -0.89 10.70 3.43
C ILE A 232 -1.45 12.07 3.02
N GLY A 233 -1.81 12.21 1.74
CA GLY A 233 -2.32 13.44 1.14
C GLY A 233 -1.26 14.43 0.66
N ASN A 234 0.01 14.28 1.06
CA ASN A 234 1.09 15.22 0.80
C ASN A 234 2.43 14.48 0.56
N PHE A 235 2.44 13.58 -0.42
CA PHE A 235 3.67 12.89 -0.81
C PHE A 235 4.46 13.73 -1.79
N LYS A 236 5.79 13.74 -1.61
CA LYS A 236 6.75 14.23 -2.59
C LYS A 236 7.54 13.04 -3.12
N ILE A 237 7.36 12.73 -4.40
CA ILE A 237 7.96 11.57 -5.06
C ILE A 237 8.97 12.05 -6.10
N THR A 238 10.20 11.55 -6.01
CA THR A 238 11.22 11.76 -7.03
C THR A 238 11.29 10.54 -7.93
N THR A 239 11.23 10.76 -9.25
CA THR A 239 11.40 9.72 -10.27
C THR A 239 12.65 9.96 -11.09
N ARG A 240 13.21 8.89 -11.63
CA ARG A 240 14.31 8.92 -12.59
C ARG A 240 13.88 8.23 -13.87
N THR A 241 13.93 8.93 -14.98
CA THR A 241 13.67 8.41 -16.33
C THR A 241 14.99 8.14 -17.03
N LYS A 242 15.22 6.89 -17.41
CA LYS A 242 16.35 6.47 -18.23
C LYS A 242 16.13 6.91 -19.68
N PRO A 243 17.17 7.40 -20.37
CA PRO A 243 17.04 7.79 -21.77
C PRO A 243 16.74 6.56 -22.62
N ARG A 244 15.83 6.71 -23.58
CA ARG A 244 15.62 5.72 -24.65
C ARG A 244 16.72 5.75 -25.69
N TYR A 245 17.43 6.88 -25.74
CA TYR A 245 18.24 7.34 -26.86
C TYR A 245 17.46 7.41 -28.18
N VAL A 246 16.15 7.56 -28.03
CA VAL A 246 15.16 7.71 -29.09
C VAL A 246 14.18 8.79 -28.65
N ILE A 247 14.10 9.87 -29.41
CA ILE A 247 13.16 10.97 -29.24
C ILE A 247 11.76 10.43 -29.53
N GLU A 248 10.93 10.37 -28.49
CA GLU A 248 9.62 9.71 -28.56
C GLU A 248 8.68 10.39 -29.55
N GLU A 249 8.72 11.72 -29.62
CA GLU A 249 7.89 12.55 -30.49
C GLU A 249 8.15 12.25 -31.98
N ASN A 250 9.41 11.95 -32.32
CA ASN A 250 9.85 11.70 -33.69
C ASN A 250 9.76 10.21 -34.09
N CYS A 251 9.71 9.31 -33.11
CA CYS A 251 9.73 7.87 -33.36
C CYS A 251 8.37 7.36 -33.83
N THR A 252 8.31 6.77 -35.03
CA THR A 252 7.07 6.21 -35.60
C THR A 252 6.87 4.72 -35.33
N GLY A 253 7.82 4.05 -34.67
CA GLY A 253 7.73 2.60 -34.42
C GLY A 253 7.88 1.69 -35.65
N CYS A 254 8.49 2.18 -36.74
CA CYS A 254 8.55 1.47 -38.04
C CYS A 254 9.39 0.18 -38.09
N GLY A 255 10.49 0.10 -37.33
CA GLY A 255 11.42 -1.04 -37.36
C GLY A 255 12.67 -0.92 -38.25
N ASP A 256 12.75 0.03 -39.19
CA ASP A 256 13.89 0.17 -40.12
C ASP A 256 15.26 0.19 -39.40
N CYS A 257 15.32 0.82 -38.23
CA CYS A 257 16.53 0.93 -37.43
C CYS A 257 17.02 -0.41 -36.85
N SER A 258 16.12 -1.36 -36.60
CA SER A 258 16.45 -2.68 -36.05
C SER A 258 16.99 -3.63 -37.12
N GLU A 259 16.54 -3.51 -38.37
CA GLU A 259 17.01 -4.34 -39.49
C GLU A 259 18.51 -4.14 -39.78
N VAL A 260 18.98 -2.89 -39.66
CA VAL A 260 20.38 -2.53 -39.91
C VAL A 260 21.31 -2.74 -38.72
N CYS A 261 20.77 -3.09 -37.54
CA CYS A 261 21.54 -3.24 -36.32
C CYS A 261 22.40 -4.52 -36.37
N PRO A 262 23.74 -4.42 -36.31
CA PRO A 262 24.63 -5.59 -36.37
C PRO A 262 24.69 -6.37 -35.05
N VAL A 263 24.29 -5.74 -33.94
CA VAL A 263 24.34 -6.34 -32.60
C VAL A 263 23.06 -7.11 -32.32
N THR A 264 23.23 -8.32 -31.78
CA THR A 264 22.14 -9.20 -31.35
C THR A 264 22.31 -9.52 -29.86
N ILE A 265 21.22 -9.41 -29.09
CA ILE A 265 21.13 -9.65 -27.65
C ILE A 265 19.97 -10.59 -27.33
N PRO A 266 20.00 -11.31 -26.20
CA PRO A 266 18.84 -12.08 -25.74
C PRO A 266 17.69 -11.15 -25.31
N SER A 267 16.47 -11.42 -25.77
CA SER A 267 15.28 -10.64 -25.38
C SER A 267 14.88 -10.90 -23.93
N LYS A 268 14.83 -9.84 -23.11
CA LYS A 268 14.35 -9.92 -21.72
C LYS A 268 12.87 -10.32 -21.64
N PHE A 269 12.04 -9.80 -22.55
CA PHE A 269 10.61 -10.11 -22.64
C PHE A 269 10.37 -11.60 -22.91
N GLU A 270 11.16 -12.18 -23.83
CA GLU A 270 11.08 -13.59 -24.23
C GLU A 270 11.94 -14.52 -23.34
N ARG A 271 12.34 -14.04 -22.15
CA ARG A 271 13.16 -14.81 -21.18
C ARG A 271 14.46 -15.38 -21.77
N GLY A 272 15.09 -14.64 -22.68
CA GLY A 272 16.32 -15.02 -23.36
C GLY A 272 16.17 -16.10 -24.44
N LEU A 273 14.94 -16.56 -24.72
CA LEU A 273 14.68 -17.61 -25.70
C LEU A 273 14.76 -17.12 -27.15
N LYS A 274 14.61 -15.81 -27.37
CA LYS A 274 14.62 -15.19 -28.70
C LYS A 274 15.71 -14.13 -28.82
N PRO A 275 16.47 -14.10 -29.93
CA PRO A 275 17.37 -13.02 -30.21
C PRO A 275 16.60 -11.75 -30.58
N LEU A 276 17.16 -10.61 -30.20
CA LEU A 276 16.64 -9.28 -30.45
C LEU A 276 17.83 -8.32 -30.70
N LYS A 277 17.59 -7.11 -31.22
CA LYS A 277 18.63 -6.16 -31.62
C LYS A 277 18.91 -5.13 -30.52
N ALA A 278 20.10 -4.55 -30.49
CA ALA A 278 20.42 -3.52 -29.49
C ALA A 278 19.40 -2.36 -29.52
N ILE A 279 18.95 -1.93 -30.72
CA ILE A 279 17.78 -1.06 -30.87
C ILE A 279 16.53 -1.88 -31.18
N HIS A 280 15.50 -1.77 -30.34
CA HIS A 280 14.31 -2.62 -30.44
C HIS A 280 13.06 -1.99 -29.81
N ALA A 281 11.89 -2.51 -30.18
CA ALA A 281 10.67 -2.37 -29.38
C ALA A 281 10.55 -3.57 -28.41
N PRO A 282 9.97 -3.40 -27.20
CA PRO A 282 9.86 -4.50 -26.23
C PRO A 282 9.09 -5.72 -26.75
N PHE A 283 7.94 -5.48 -27.38
CA PHE A 283 7.11 -6.47 -28.05
C PHE A 283 6.22 -5.76 -29.10
N PRO A 284 5.59 -6.48 -30.06
CA PRO A 284 4.93 -5.85 -31.20
C PRO A 284 3.74 -4.94 -30.84
N GLN A 285 3.02 -5.24 -29.76
CA GLN A 285 1.87 -4.45 -29.27
C GLN A 285 2.24 -3.52 -28.10
N ALA A 286 3.52 -3.18 -27.96
CA ALA A 286 4.01 -2.32 -26.88
C ALA A 286 3.30 -0.96 -26.86
N VAL A 287 3.06 -0.46 -25.65
CA VAL A 287 2.56 0.89 -25.41
C VAL A 287 3.50 1.61 -24.43
N PRO A 288 4.07 2.76 -24.80
CA PRO A 288 4.03 3.35 -26.14
C PRO A 288 4.85 2.48 -27.12
N LEU A 289 4.43 2.41 -28.38
CA LEU A 289 5.20 1.71 -29.43
C LEU A 289 6.39 2.58 -29.85
N LYS A 290 7.43 2.60 -29.02
CA LYS A 290 8.66 3.37 -29.21
C LYS A 290 9.86 2.46 -29.06
N TYR A 291 10.85 2.69 -29.91
CA TYR A 291 12.10 1.94 -29.86
C TYR A 291 12.96 2.43 -28.69
N ASN A 292 13.81 1.55 -28.20
CA ASN A 292 14.75 1.79 -27.11
C ASN A 292 16.11 1.21 -27.52
N ILE A 293 17.20 1.90 -27.18
CA ILE A 293 18.56 1.41 -27.39
C ILE A 293 19.12 0.85 -26.08
N ASP A 294 19.50 -0.42 -26.09
CA ASP A 294 20.26 -1.03 -25.00
C ASP A 294 21.73 -0.60 -25.10
N THR A 295 22.17 0.27 -24.18
CA THR A 295 23.54 0.81 -24.17
C THR A 295 24.59 -0.17 -23.69
N ASP A 296 24.22 -1.21 -22.97
CA ASP A 296 25.17 -2.22 -22.51
C ASP A 296 25.67 -3.05 -23.70
N ALA A 297 24.85 -3.14 -24.77
CA ALA A 297 25.18 -3.86 -25.99
C ALA A 297 25.50 -2.94 -27.19
N CYS A 298 25.04 -1.70 -27.21
CA CYS A 298 25.21 -0.81 -28.35
C CYS A 298 26.68 -0.44 -28.62
N ILE A 299 27.18 -0.78 -29.82
CA ILE A 299 28.55 -0.44 -30.27
C ILE A 299 28.69 0.95 -30.90
N LYS A 300 27.65 1.79 -30.85
CA LYS A 300 27.62 3.16 -31.40
C LYS A 300 28.09 3.27 -32.86
N CYS A 301 27.66 2.35 -33.73
CA CYS A 301 27.99 2.37 -35.16
C CYS A 301 27.13 3.31 -36.03
N TYR A 302 26.14 3.99 -35.44
CA TYR A 302 25.23 4.97 -36.08
C TYR A 302 24.39 4.51 -37.29
N LYS A 303 24.50 3.27 -37.74
CA LYS A 303 23.65 2.70 -38.82
C LYS A 303 22.16 2.88 -38.58
N CYS A 304 21.71 2.72 -37.33
CA CYS A 304 20.32 2.93 -36.95
C CYS A 304 19.87 4.38 -37.18
N ALA A 305 20.74 5.37 -36.89
CA ALA A 305 20.46 6.79 -37.11
C ALA A 305 20.34 7.11 -38.61
N GLU A 306 21.21 6.56 -39.45
CA GLU A 306 21.12 6.68 -40.91
C GLU A 306 19.80 6.10 -41.45
N ALA A 307 19.42 4.91 -40.99
CA ALA A 307 18.16 4.26 -41.36
C ALA A 307 16.91 5.01 -40.87
N CYS A 308 17.03 5.84 -39.83
CA CYS A 308 15.94 6.66 -39.31
C CYS A 308 15.50 7.76 -40.29
N LYS A 309 16.40 8.17 -41.21
CA LYS A 309 16.16 9.16 -42.26
C LYS A 309 15.59 10.48 -41.68
N ASP A 310 14.55 11.02 -42.31
CA ASP A 310 13.96 12.33 -41.98
C ASP A 310 13.32 12.39 -40.60
N ARG A 311 12.98 11.24 -40.00
CA ARG A 311 12.44 11.20 -38.63
C ARG A 311 13.45 11.69 -37.60
N ARG A 312 14.74 11.43 -37.83
CA ARG A 312 15.84 11.84 -36.92
C ARG A 312 15.51 11.59 -35.45
N ALA A 313 14.94 10.42 -35.17
CA ALA A 313 14.48 10.07 -33.84
C ALA A 313 15.59 9.51 -32.94
N ILE A 314 16.77 9.15 -33.48
CA ILE A 314 17.84 8.55 -32.68
C ILE A 314 18.77 9.64 -32.17
N ASP A 315 18.94 9.69 -30.85
CA ASP A 315 19.80 10.65 -30.18
C ASP A 315 20.53 9.96 -29.02
N LEU A 316 21.81 9.65 -29.25
CA LEU A 316 22.67 8.99 -28.25
C LEU A 316 23.20 9.96 -27.17
N THR A 317 22.83 11.25 -27.25
CA THR A 317 23.24 12.27 -26.28
C THR A 317 22.20 12.53 -25.19
N GLN A 318 21.04 11.85 -25.25
CA GLN A 318 20.03 11.94 -24.21
C GLN A 318 20.60 11.56 -22.83
N GLU A 319 20.32 12.39 -21.84
CA GLU A 319 20.70 12.17 -20.45
C GLU A 319 19.50 11.70 -19.61
N GLU A 320 19.79 11.13 -18.45
CA GLU A 320 18.74 10.77 -17.49
C GLU A 320 17.99 12.02 -17.02
N ALA A 321 16.66 11.91 -16.93
CA ALA A 321 15.83 12.98 -16.40
C ALA A 321 15.35 12.65 -14.99
N VAL A 322 15.52 13.59 -14.06
CA VAL A 322 14.95 13.50 -12.71
C VAL A 322 13.77 14.44 -12.61
N ARG A 323 12.63 13.95 -12.14
CA ARG A 323 11.41 14.73 -11.98
C ARG A 323 10.87 14.57 -10.56
N GLU A 324 10.26 15.62 -10.05
CA GLU A 324 9.56 15.60 -8.77
C GLU A 324 8.06 15.75 -9.00
N PHE A 325 7.29 14.89 -8.33
CA PHE A 325 5.83 14.92 -8.33
C PHE A 325 5.36 15.09 -6.90
N GLU A 326 4.34 15.93 -6.70
CA GLU A 326 3.60 15.94 -5.46
C GLU A 326 2.26 15.26 -5.70
N VAL A 327 1.90 14.28 -4.87
CA VAL A 327 0.67 13.48 -5.03
C VAL A 327 0.01 13.25 -3.67
N GLY A 328 -1.30 13.04 -3.66
CA GLY A 328 -2.02 12.74 -2.43
C GLY A 328 -1.97 11.27 -2.06
N THR A 329 -1.94 10.40 -3.07
CA THR A 329 -1.98 8.95 -2.89
C THR A 329 -0.99 8.25 -3.82
N VAL A 330 -0.49 7.11 -3.37
CA VAL A 330 0.44 6.26 -4.11
C VAL A 330 -0.11 4.84 -4.13
N ILE A 331 -0.17 4.22 -5.31
CA ILE A 331 -0.57 2.83 -5.51
C ILE A 331 0.66 2.06 -6.01
N VAL A 332 1.04 1.01 -5.28
CA VAL A 332 2.16 0.14 -5.65
C VAL A 332 1.60 -1.10 -6.34
N ALA A 333 1.95 -1.28 -7.62
CA ALA A 333 1.48 -2.34 -8.50
C ALA A 333 2.64 -2.93 -9.32
N THR A 334 3.80 -3.13 -8.70
CA THR A 334 5.07 -3.54 -9.34
C THR A 334 5.11 -5.00 -9.81
N GLY A 335 4.02 -5.75 -9.63
CA GLY A 335 3.91 -7.14 -10.08
C GLY A 335 4.72 -8.12 -9.24
N CYS A 336 5.21 -9.17 -9.90
CA CYS A 336 6.00 -10.25 -9.30
C CYS A 336 7.06 -10.72 -10.31
N GLU A 337 7.94 -11.63 -9.86
CA GLU A 337 8.90 -12.32 -10.71
C GLU A 337 8.68 -13.83 -10.57
N PRO A 338 8.86 -14.64 -11.64
CA PRO A 338 8.88 -16.09 -11.50
C PRO A 338 10.05 -16.54 -10.62
N SER A 339 9.84 -17.61 -9.87
CA SER A 339 10.92 -18.26 -9.12
C SER A 339 11.99 -18.78 -10.08
N ASP A 340 13.25 -18.62 -9.70
CA ASP A 340 14.38 -19.33 -10.31
C ASP A 340 14.44 -20.75 -9.71
N PRO A 341 14.13 -21.81 -10.48
CA PRO A 341 13.88 -23.16 -9.95
C PRO A 341 15.13 -23.95 -9.57
#